data_AF-A0A7Y1YRD2-F1
#
_entry.id   AF-A0A7Y1YRD2-F1
#
_cell.length_a   1.000
_cell.length_b   1.000
_cell.length_c   1.000
_cell.angle_alpha   90.00
_cell.angle_beta   90.00
_cell.angle_gamma   90.00
#
_symmetry.space_group_name_H-M   'P 1'
#
loop_
_entity.id
_entity.type
_entity.pdbx_description
1 polymer ?
#
loop_
_entity_poly.entity_id
_entity_poly.type
_entity_poly.pdbx_seq_one_letter_code
_entity_poly.pdbx_strand_id
1 'polypeptide(L)'
;MYTRKGQSEKISAIQEQYMIPSHKFWFIFPEYNGGVPGILKLFIDAISVRDIKSTFHGKKACLTGISTGRAGNLRGMDHLTNILNYLQVIVLPNRLPISSIMNLKDAEGQLSDTATWTILKNQANQFLSF
;
A
#
# COMPACT_ATOMS: atom_id res chain seq x y z
N MET A 1 -13.72 11.63 -19.54
CA MET A 1 -12.48 12.29 -19.10
C MET A 1 -12.78 12.99 -17.78
N TYR A 2 -12.06 12.73 -16.69
CA TYR A 2 -12.34 13.34 -15.39
C TYR A 2 -11.96 14.83 -15.40
N THR A 3 -12.75 15.67 -14.71
CA THR A 3 -12.44 17.10 -14.56
C THR A 3 -11.75 17.32 -13.22
N ARG A 4 -10.72 18.19 -13.18
CA ARG A 4 -10.03 18.54 -11.92
C ARG A 4 -10.97 19.04 -10.83
N LYS A 5 -12.06 19.70 -11.22
CA LYS A 5 -13.10 20.23 -10.32
C LYS A 5 -14.06 19.16 -9.80
N GLY A 6 -14.01 17.93 -10.31
CA GLY A 6 -14.93 16.84 -9.93
C GLY A 6 -14.46 15.98 -8.75
N GLN A 7 -13.28 16.26 -8.17
CA GLN A 7 -12.79 15.55 -7.00
C GLN A 7 -13.48 16.09 -5.72
N SER A 8 -13.93 15.19 -4.86
CA SER A 8 -14.53 15.55 -3.56
C SER A 8 -13.53 16.34 -2.69
N GLU A 9 -14.02 17.36 -1.98
CA GLU A 9 -13.23 18.21 -1.07
C GLU A 9 -12.45 17.40 -0.02
N LYS A 10 -13.05 16.31 0.49
CA LYS A 10 -12.39 15.42 1.46
C LYS A 10 -11.20 14.69 0.83
N ILE A 11 -11.32 14.27 -0.43
CA ILE A 11 -10.24 13.58 -1.15
C ILE A 11 -9.13 14.55 -1.52
N SER A 12 -9.47 15.77 -1.96
CA SER A 12 -8.47 16.81 -2.23
C SER A 12 -7.70 17.21 -0.98
N ALA A 13 -8.37 17.30 0.18
CA ALA A 13 -7.71 17.59 1.46
C ALA A 13 -6.70 16.50 1.82
N ILE A 14 -7.06 15.22 1.70
CA ILE A 14 -6.13 14.09 1.92
C ILE A 14 -4.96 14.15 0.93
N GLN A 15 -5.22 14.48 -0.33
CA GLN A 15 -4.20 14.57 -1.37
C GLN A 15 -3.17 15.65 -1.05
N GLU A 16 -3.61 16.85 -0.68
CA GLU A 16 -2.73 17.96 -0.31
C GLU A 16 -1.97 17.71 0.98
N GLN A 17 -2.67 17.21 1.99
CA GLN A 17 -2.08 17.07 3.32
C GLN A 17 -1.08 15.92 3.39
N TYR A 18 -1.34 14.81 2.71
CA TYR A 18 -0.57 13.58 2.90
C TYR A 18 0.10 13.08 1.62
N MET A 19 -0.60 13.04 0.49
CA MET A 19 -0.07 12.36 -0.69
C MET A 19 0.99 13.18 -1.43
N ILE A 20 0.70 14.45 -1.70
CA ILE A 20 1.61 15.37 -2.41
C ILE A 20 2.94 15.57 -1.66
N PRO A 21 2.97 15.87 -0.34
CA PRO A 21 4.22 16.09 0.37
C PRO A 21 5.02 14.79 0.64
N SER A 22 4.39 13.62 0.58
CA SER A 22 5.08 12.34 0.86
C SER A 22 5.92 11.88 -0.33
N HIS A 23 7.16 11.43 -0.08
CA HIS A 23 8.00 10.81 -1.13
C HIS A 23 7.92 9.29 -1.17
N LYS A 24 7.44 8.68 -0.08
CA LYS A 24 7.44 7.24 0.17
C LYS A 24 6.09 6.82 0.73
N PHE A 25 5.54 5.72 0.22
CA PHE A 25 4.29 5.13 0.68
C PHE A 25 4.51 3.70 1.15
N TRP A 26 3.91 3.33 2.28
CA TRP A 26 3.88 1.93 2.71
C TRP A 26 2.44 1.44 2.70
N PHE A 27 2.14 0.49 1.83
CA PHE A 27 0.84 -0.15 1.74
C PHE A 27 0.86 -1.46 2.54
N ILE A 28 0.00 -1.55 3.54
CA ILE A 28 -0.25 -2.76 4.33
C ILE A 28 -1.71 -3.14 4.10
N PHE A 29 -1.96 -4.26 3.43
CA PHE A 29 -3.32 -4.55 2.94
C PHE A 29 -3.62 -6.04 2.79
N PRO A 30 -4.90 -6.44 2.97
CA PRO A 30 -5.32 -7.82 2.79
C PRO A 30 -5.52 -8.20 1.32
N GLU A 31 -5.66 -9.50 1.05
CA GLU A 31 -6.14 -10.03 -0.23
C GLU A 31 -7.65 -10.25 -0.19
N TYR A 32 -8.40 -9.68 -1.12
CA TYR A 32 -9.83 -10.00 -1.30
C TYR A 32 -10.03 -10.67 -2.66
N ASN A 33 -10.54 -11.90 -2.63
CA ASN A 33 -10.84 -12.71 -3.83
C ASN A 33 -9.67 -12.79 -4.83
N GLY A 34 -8.44 -12.94 -4.35
CA GLY A 34 -7.26 -13.06 -5.19
C GLY A 34 -6.72 -11.74 -5.75
N GLY A 35 -7.09 -10.59 -5.17
CA GLY A 35 -6.62 -9.30 -5.64
C GLY A 35 -6.61 -8.19 -4.60
N VAL A 36 -6.40 -6.96 -5.09
CA VAL A 36 -6.40 -5.73 -4.29
C VAL A 36 -7.81 -5.47 -3.74
N PRO A 37 -7.95 -5.08 -2.45
CA PRO A 37 -9.23 -4.65 -1.91
C PRO A 37 -9.85 -3.53 -2.74
N GLY A 38 -11.13 -3.67 -3.09
CA GLY A 38 -11.83 -2.69 -3.93
C GLY A 38 -11.76 -1.26 -3.38
N ILE A 39 -11.82 -1.11 -2.05
CA ILE A 39 -11.71 0.19 -1.39
C ILE A 39 -10.34 0.86 -1.60
N LEU A 40 -9.25 0.07 -1.64
CA LEU A 40 -7.91 0.60 -1.90
C LEU A 40 -7.79 1.07 -3.35
N LYS A 41 -8.32 0.29 -4.31
CA LYS A 41 -8.38 0.71 -5.71
C LYS A 41 -9.25 1.96 -5.89
N LEU A 42 -10.40 2.02 -5.24
CA LEU A 42 -11.30 3.18 -5.26
C LEU A 42 -10.60 4.43 -4.74
N PHE A 43 -9.84 4.31 -3.64
CA PHE A 43 -9.06 5.44 -3.11
C PHE A 43 -8.03 5.95 -4.13
N ILE A 44 -7.27 5.04 -4.76
CA ILE A 44 -6.28 5.40 -5.80
C ILE A 44 -6.97 6.10 -6.98
N ASP A 45 -8.11 5.58 -7.44
CA ASP A 45 -8.85 6.16 -8.55
C ASP A 45 -9.37 7.55 -8.20
N ALA A 46 -10.00 7.71 -7.04
CA ALA A 46 -10.53 8.99 -6.58
C ALA A 46 -9.44 10.04 -6.39
N ILE A 47 -8.27 9.67 -5.87
CA ILE A 47 -7.19 10.62 -5.58
C ILE A 47 -6.41 11.04 -6.83
N SER A 48 -6.36 10.18 -7.86
CA SER A 48 -5.63 10.43 -9.10
C SER A 48 -6.25 11.51 -10.01
N VAL A 49 -7.51 11.91 -9.78
CA VAL A 49 -8.30 12.77 -10.68
C VAL A 49 -7.71 14.18 -10.89
N ARG A 50 -7.21 14.81 -9.83
CA ARG A 50 -6.87 16.24 -9.85
C ARG A 50 -5.43 16.52 -10.27
N ASP A 51 -4.48 15.92 -9.57
CA ASP A 51 -3.04 16.09 -9.83
C ASP A 51 -2.27 14.78 -9.66
N ILE A 52 -2.40 13.89 -10.66
CA ILE A 52 -1.74 12.58 -10.68
C ILE A 52 -0.21 12.68 -10.57
N LYS A 53 0.40 13.71 -11.18
CA LYS A 53 1.85 13.85 -11.25
C LYS A 53 2.42 14.11 -9.86
N SER A 54 1.94 15.15 -9.18
CA SER A 54 2.39 15.50 -7.83
C SER A 54 2.00 14.42 -6.81
N THR A 55 0.96 13.63 -7.08
CA THR A 55 0.46 12.58 -6.18
C THR A 55 1.25 11.28 -6.27
N PHE A 56 1.80 10.91 -7.44
CA PHE A 56 2.38 9.58 -7.63
C PHE A 56 3.75 9.56 -8.31
N HIS A 57 4.02 10.44 -9.28
CA HIS A 57 5.16 10.25 -10.18
C HIS A 57 6.50 10.30 -9.42
N GLY A 58 7.35 9.30 -9.66
CA GLY A 58 8.69 9.19 -9.08
C GLY A 58 8.72 8.87 -7.59
N LYS A 59 7.56 8.74 -6.93
CA LYS A 59 7.47 8.34 -5.52
C LYS A 59 7.79 6.86 -5.38
N LYS A 60 8.19 6.45 -4.18
CA LYS A 60 8.55 5.05 -3.89
C LYS A 60 7.47 4.38 -3.05
N ALA A 61 7.26 3.08 -3.25
CA ALA A 61 6.29 2.30 -2.49
C ALA A 61 6.89 1.03 -1.90
N CYS A 62 6.48 0.69 -0.68
CA CYS A 62 6.72 -0.60 -0.03
C CYS A 62 5.39 -1.32 0.13
N LEU A 63 5.37 -2.63 -0.13
CA LEU A 63 4.16 -3.45 -0.03
C LEU A 63 4.34 -4.56 1.01
N THR A 64 3.42 -4.61 1.97
CA THR A 64 3.27 -5.72 2.92
C THR A 64 1.86 -6.27 2.77
N GLY A 65 1.78 -7.49 2.27
CA GLY A 65 0.53 -8.22 2.15
C GLY A 65 0.19 -8.92 3.45
N ILE A 66 -1.08 -8.92 3.86
CA ILE A 66 -1.55 -9.69 5.02
C ILE A 66 -2.67 -10.65 4.61
N SER A 67 -2.74 -11.82 5.23
CA SER A 67 -3.86 -12.75 5.02
C SER A 67 -4.08 -13.63 6.24
N THR A 68 -5.32 -14.08 6.42
CA THR A 68 -5.64 -15.19 7.33
C THR A 68 -5.21 -16.54 6.75
N GLY A 69 -5.03 -16.63 5.43
CA GLY A 69 -4.57 -17.83 4.74
C GLY A 69 -3.06 -17.90 4.55
N ARG A 70 -2.62 -18.94 3.83
CA ARG A 70 -1.20 -19.27 3.62
C ARG A 70 -0.45 -18.34 2.66
N ALA A 71 -1.15 -17.68 1.74
CA ALA A 71 -0.52 -16.96 0.64
C ALA A 71 -0.06 -15.53 1.00
N GLY A 72 -0.50 -14.97 2.14
CA GLY A 72 -0.05 -13.64 2.58
C GLY A 72 -0.26 -12.50 1.58
N ASN A 73 -1.30 -12.59 0.73
CA ASN A 73 -1.65 -11.58 -0.29
C ASN A 73 -0.64 -11.42 -1.45
N LEU A 74 -0.02 -12.51 -1.90
CA LEU A 74 0.87 -12.49 -3.07
C LEU A 74 0.19 -11.89 -4.31
N ARG A 75 -1.05 -12.29 -4.63
CA ARG A 75 -1.71 -11.86 -5.88
C ARG A 75 -2.11 -10.38 -5.82
N GLY A 76 -2.64 -9.93 -4.68
CA GLY A 76 -2.96 -8.52 -4.51
C GLY A 76 -1.73 -7.62 -4.53
N MET A 77 -0.59 -8.07 -4.00
CA MET A 77 0.68 -7.35 -4.13
C MET A 77 1.15 -7.22 -5.58
N ASP A 78 1.04 -8.27 -6.39
CA ASP A 78 1.41 -8.19 -7.81
C ASP A 78 0.45 -7.27 -8.58
N HIS A 79 -0.86 -7.36 -8.33
CA HIS A 79 -1.85 -6.46 -8.91
C HIS A 79 -1.58 -4.99 -8.54
N LEU A 80 -1.33 -4.69 -7.26
CA LEU A 80 -1.05 -3.33 -6.82
C LEU A 80 0.28 -2.83 -7.39
N THR A 81 1.28 -3.70 -7.53
CA THR A 81 2.55 -3.35 -8.18
C THR A 81 2.32 -2.87 -9.61
N ASN A 82 1.50 -3.58 -10.39
CA ASN A 82 1.17 -3.16 -11.76
C ASN A 82 0.44 -1.81 -11.80
N ILE A 83 -0.51 -1.58 -10.88
CA ILE A 83 -1.22 -0.30 -10.76
C ILE A 83 -0.25 0.84 -10.41
N LEU A 84 0.62 0.64 -9.42
CA LEU A 84 1.58 1.65 -8.98
C LEU A 84 2.61 1.97 -10.06
N ASN A 85 3.12 0.96 -10.77
CA ASN A 85 4.03 1.16 -11.90
C ASN A 85 3.36 1.97 -13.03
N TYR A 86 2.08 1.72 -13.32
CA TYR A 86 1.30 2.53 -14.26
C TYR A 86 1.22 4.00 -13.84
N LEU A 87 1.11 4.25 -12.53
CA LEU A 87 1.10 5.60 -11.93
C LEU A 87 2.51 6.21 -11.77
N GLN A 88 3.55 5.58 -12.35
CA GLN A 88 4.96 5.98 -12.25
C GLN A 88 5.50 5.98 -10.81
N VAL A 89 4.96 5.13 -9.92
CA VAL A 89 5.50 4.86 -8.59
C VAL A 89 6.50 3.71 -8.69
N ILE A 90 7.64 3.83 -8.02
CA ILE A 90 8.70 2.80 -8.01
C ILE A 90 8.50 1.89 -6.80
N VAL A 91 8.19 0.62 -7.04
CA VAL A 91 7.93 -0.35 -5.97
C VAL A 91 9.22 -1.02 -5.51
N LEU A 92 9.44 -1.07 -4.19
CA LEU A 92 10.53 -1.81 -3.55
C LEU A 92 10.43 -3.30 -3.95
N PRO A 93 11.52 -3.92 -4.47
CA PRO A 93 11.48 -5.32 -4.87
C PRO A 93 11.11 -6.29 -3.73
N ASN A 94 11.51 -5.97 -2.50
CA ASN A 94 11.12 -6.71 -1.30
C ASN A 94 9.65 -6.45 -0.94
N ARG A 95 8.75 -7.21 -1.58
CA ARG A 95 7.33 -7.30 -1.24
C ARG A 95 7.12 -8.43 -0.24
N LEU A 96 6.54 -8.11 0.91
CA LEU A 96 6.52 -9.02 2.06
C LEU A 96 5.13 -9.61 2.30
N PRO A 97 4.91 -10.90 2.01
CA PRO A 97 3.67 -11.58 2.39
C PRO A 97 3.71 -12.04 3.84
N ILE A 98 2.70 -11.66 4.63
CA ILE A 98 2.47 -12.12 6.00
C ILE A 98 1.24 -13.03 6.03
N SER A 99 1.50 -14.31 6.24
CA SER A 99 0.49 -15.37 6.27
C SER A 99 -0.05 -15.61 7.67
N SER A 100 -1.26 -16.17 7.75
CA SER A 100 -1.88 -16.56 9.02
C SER A 100 -1.86 -15.46 10.09
N ILE A 101 -2.10 -14.20 9.70
CA ILE A 101 -1.92 -13.02 10.57
C ILE A 101 -2.67 -13.10 11.90
N MET A 102 -3.75 -13.87 11.97
CA MET A 102 -4.50 -14.09 13.21
C MET A 102 -3.70 -14.84 14.28
N ASN A 103 -2.76 -15.70 13.88
CA ASN A 103 -1.93 -16.49 14.77
C ASN A 103 -0.67 -15.74 15.24
N LEU A 104 -0.39 -14.57 14.66
CA LEU A 104 0.80 -13.78 14.96
C LEU A 104 0.53 -12.66 15.98
N LYS A 105 -0.72 -12.58 16.45
CA LYS A 105 -1.19 -11.55 17.38
C LYS A 105 -1.37 -12.12 18.79
N ASP A 106 -1.18 -11.28 19.78
CA ASP A 106 -1.57 -11.55 21.18
C ASP A 106 -3.09 -11.37 21.41
N ALA A 107 -3.52 -11.54 22.66
CA ALA A 107 -4.91 -11.42 23.07
C ALA A 107 -5.45 -9.99 22.89
N GLU A 108 -4.58 -9.00 22.92
CA GLU A 108 -4.85 -7.57 22.72
C GLU A 108 -4.85 -7.18 21.23
N GLY A 109 -4.58 -8.15 20.33
CA GLY A 109 -4.56 -7.96 18.89
C GLY A 109 -3.28 -7.30 18.36
N GLN A 110 -2.24 -7.16 19.18
CA GLN A 110 -0.95 -6.64 18.78
C GLN A 110 -0.08 -7.75 18.19
N LEU A 111 0.76 -7.41 17.22
CA LEU A 111 1.71 -8.35 16.64
C LEU A 111 2.75 -8.74 17.71
N SER A 112 2.82 -10.02 18.07
CA SER A 112 3.69 -10.54 19.13
C SER A 112 4.79 -11.47 18.60
N ASP A 113 4.63 -12.01 17.39
CA ASP A 113 5.62 -12.90 16.79
C ASP A 113 6.95 -12.17 16.49
N THR A 114 8.03 -12.61 17.14
CA THR A 114 9.35 -11.97 17.08
C THR A 114 10.02 -12.13 15.72
N ALA A 115 9.80 -13.27 15.04
CA ALA A 115 10.30 -13.50 13.70
C ALA A 115 9.67 -12.52 12.70
N THR A 116 8.35 -12.32 12.79
CA THR A 116 7.61 -11.36 11.97
C THR A 116 8.08 -9.92 12.23
N TRP A 117 8.33 -9.54 13.49
CA TRP A 117 8.93 -8.24 13.80
C TRP A 117 10.30 -8.05 13.15
N THR A 118 11.12 -9.10 13.11
CA THR A 118 12.47 -9.04 12.54
C THR A 118 12.43 -8.78 11.04
N ILE A 119 11.57 -9.51 10.30
CA ILE A 119 11.42 -9.31 8.85
C ILE A 119 10.79 -7.94 8.52
N LEU A 120 9.85 -7.44 9.34
CA LEU A 120 9.27 -6.11 9.17
C LEU A 120 10.30 -5.01 9.41
N LYS A 121 11.15 -5.13 10.44
CA LYS A 121 12.26 -4.19 10.69
C LYS A 121 13.24 -4.17 9.53
N ASN A 122 13.58 -5.34 8.97
CA ASN A 122 14.44 -5.43 7.81
C ASN A 122 13.82 -4.76 6.58
N GLN A 123 12.53 -4.98 6.32
CA GLN A 123 11.81 -4.32 5.23
C GLN A 123 11.76 -2.79 5.43
N ALA A 124 11.50 -2.32 6.67
CA ALA A 124 11.51 -0.91 7.01
C ALA A 124 12.88 -0.27 6.70
N ASN A 125 13.96 -0.90 7.17
CA ASN A 125 15.33 -0.40 6.94
C ASN A 125 15.66 -0.32 5.45
N GLN A 126 15.30 -1.35 4.68
CA GLN A 126 15.47 -1.33 3.22
C GLN A 126 14.65 -0.22 2.57
N PHE A 127 13.41 0.02 3.02
CA PHE A 127 12.57 1.06 2.43
C PHE A 127 13.06 2.48 2.78
N LEU A 128 13.64 2.66 3.97
CA LEU A 128 14.25 3.92 4.37
C LEU A 128 15.47 4.24 3.50
N SER A 129 16.30 3.27 3.14
CA SER A 129 17.44 3.47 2.24
C SER A 129 17.08 3.48 0.75
N PHE A 130 15.92 2.91 0.39
CA PHE A 130 15.45 2.81 -1.00
C PHE A 130 15.21 4.16 -1.65
#